data_AF-A0A6M0GDK2-F1
#
_entry.id   AF-A0A6M0GDK2-F1
#
_cell.length_a   1.000
_cell.length_b   1.000
_cell.length_c   1.000
_cell.angle_alpha   90.00
_cell.angle_beta   90.00
_cell.angle_gamma   90.00
#
_symmetry.space_group_name_H-M   'P 1'
#
loop_
_entity.id
_entity.type
_entity.pdbx_description
1 polymer ?
#
loop_
_entity_poly.entity_id
_entity_poly.type
_entity_poly.pdbx_seq_one_letter_code
_entity_poly.pdbx_strand_id
1 'polypeptide(L)' 'MCGMWVKFVYERKTYIVDLSQVSAFSCAENGRLMFCLPHTPIQIVIHPQKDPDSHQKILDYVENITGLSLDCDTCKTDL' A
#
# COMPACT_ATOMS: atom_id res chain seq x y z
N MET A 1 14.85 -12.60 6.66
CA MET A 1 13.72 -12.34 5.74
C MET A 1 14.23 -11.37 4.69
N CYS A 2 14.03 -11.66 3.40
CA CYS A 2 14.43 -10.72 2.33
C CYS A 2 13.51 -9.49 2.41
N GLY A 3 14.07 -8.30 2.62
CA GLY A 3 13.28 -7.07 2.67
C GLY A 3 12.52 -6.86 1.35
N MET A 4 11.23 -6.54 1.45
CA MET A 4 10.42 -6.20 0.28
C MET A 4 10.49 -4.69 0.07
N TRP A 5 11.15 -4.29 -1.02
CA TRP A 5 11.31 -2.89 -1.39
C TRP A 5 10.28 -2.50 -2.44
N VAL A 6 9.58 -1.39 -2.20
CA VAL A 6 8.65 -0.80 -3.17
C VAL A 6 9.16 0.57 -3.62
N LYS A 7 9.00 0.87 -4.91
CA LYS A 7 9.34 2.15 -5.51
C LYS A 7 8.09 2.73 -6.14
N PHE A 8 7.69 3.93 -5.70
CA PHE A 8 6.50 4.62 -6.20
C PHE A 8 6.74 6.13 -6.25
N VAL A 9 5.87 6.85 -6.96
CA VAL A 9 5.89 8.32 -7.04
C VAL A 9 4.77 8.89 -6.19
N TYR A 10 5.13 9.75 -5.23
CA TYR A 10 4.19 10.46 -4.37
C TYR A 10 4.59 11.95 -4.32
N GLU A 11 3.62 12.86 -4.48
CA GLU A 11 3.88 14.31 -4.55
C GLU A 11 5.06 14.73 -5.45
N ARG A 12 5.14 14.15 -6.66
CA ARG A 12 6.20 14.41 -7.65
C ARG A 12 7.62 14.01 -7.19
N LYS A 13 7.73 13.27 -6.09
CA LYS A 13 8.98 12.67 -5.60
C LYS A 13 8.92 11.16 -5.73
N THR A 14 10.06 10.57 -6.01
CA THR A 14 10.22 9.12 -6.05
C THR A 14 10.64 8.63 -4.69
N TYR A 15 9.88 7.71 -4.13
CA TYR A 15 10.19 7.06 -2.85
C TYR A 15 10.65 5.63 -3.10
N ILE A 16 11.57 5.18 -2.24
CA ILE A 16 11.99 3.78 -2.15
C ILE A 16 11.82 3.42 -0.67
N VAL A 17 10.89 2.51 -0.39
CA VAL A 17 10.49 2.16 0.97
C VAL A 17 10.70 0.67 1.19
N ASP A 18 11.30 0.32 2.33
CA ASP A 18 11.31 -1.04 2.84
C ASP A 18 10.01 -1.31 3.60
N LEU A 19 9.18 -2.21 3.07
CA LEU A 19 7.88 -2.55 3.65
C LEU A 19 8.01 -3.24 5.01
N SER A 20 9.17 -3.82 5.32
CA SER A 20 9.43 -4.42 6.64
C SER A 20 9.53 -3.40 7.77
N GLN A 21 9.78 -2.14 7.44
CA GLN A 21 9.93 -1.05 8.40
C GLN A 21 8.65 -0.20 8.52
N VAL A 22 7.65 -0.44 7.70
CA VAL A 22 6.37 0.29 7.74
C VAL A 22 5.65 0.00 9.06
N SER A 23 5.17 1.05 9.72
CA SER A 23 4.58 0.91 11.06
C SER A 23 3.14 0.39 11.03
N ALA A 24 2.37 0.78 10.01
CA ALA A 24 0.98 0.41 9.86
C ALA A 24 0.53 0.50 8.39
N PHE A 25 -0.37 -0.39 8.01
CA PHE A 25 -1.08 -0.40 6.74
C PHE A 25 -2.59 -0.23 6.99
N SER A 26 -3.28 0.48 6.11
CA SER A 26 -4.73 0.59 6.09
C SER A 26 -5.24 0.68 4.66
N CYS A 27 -6.32 -0.03 4.35
CA CYS A 27 -7.03 0.11 3.09
C CYS A 27 -8.35 0.85 3.36
N ALA A 28 -8.67 1.84 2.53
CA ALA A 28 -9.97 2.51 2.52
C ALA A 28 -10.95 1.80 1.58
N GLU A 29 -12.25 1.94 1.83
CA GLU A 29 -13.33 1.31 1.03
C GLU A 29 -13.28 1.62 -0.47
N ASN A 30 -12.63 2.72 -0.86
CA ASN A 30 -12.44 3.14 -2.25
C ASN A 30 -11.19 2.55 -2.93
N GLY A 31 -10.58 1.51 -2.35
CA GLY A 31 -9.40 0.89 -2.91
C GLY A 31 -8.09 1.61 -2.58
N ARG A 32 -8.12 2.74 -1.86
CA ARG A 32 -6.89 3.48 -1.54
C ARG A 32 -6.12 2.80 -0.44
N LEU A 33 -4.89 2.39 -0.77
CA LEU A 33 -3.97 1.86 0.21
C LEU A 33 -3.19 3.01 0.85
N MET A 34 -3.14 3.03 2.17
CA MET A 34 -2.41 4.01 2.95
C MET A 34 -1.44 3.31 3.89
N PHE A 35 -0.26 3.89 4.08
CA PHE A 35 0.69 3.39 5.06
C PHE A 35 1.52 4.51 5.69
N CYS A 36 1.99 4.24 6.89
CA CYS A 36 2.78 5.18 7.68
C CYS A 36 4.23 4.74 7.74
N LEU A 37 5.15 5.66 7.43
CA LEU A 37 6.57 5.40 7.61
C LEU A 37 6.94 5.48 9.10
N PRO A 38 7.89 4.65 9.55
CA PRO A 38 8.38 4.72 10.92
C PRO A 38 9.03 6.09 11.14
N HIS A 39 8.75 6.72 12.28
CA HIS A 39 9.32 8.01 12.70
C HIS A 39 8.87 9.25 11.92
N THR A 40 7.96 9.14 10.94
CA THR A 40 7.41 10.32 10.27
C THR A 40 5.88 10.35 10.38
N PRO A 41 5.27 11.53 10.53
CA PRO A 41 3.81 11.66 10.48
C PRO A 41 3.27 11.58 9.04
N ILE A 42 4.10 11.22 8.06
CA ILE A 42 3.72 11.20 6.65
C ILE A 42 2.89 9.95 6.38
N GLN A 43 1.63 10.18 6.01
CA GLN A 43 0.75 9.14 5.50
C GLN A 43 0.87 9.10 3.98
N ILE A 44 1.38 7.99 3.46
CA ILE A 44 1.52 7.79 2.02
C ILE A 44 0.24 7.13 1.51
N VAL A 45 -0.33 7.68 0.43
CA VAL A 45 -1.54 7.15 -0.20
C VAL A 45 -1.19 6.67 -1.60
N ILE A 46 -1.34 5.36 -1.83
CA ILE A 46 -1.21 4.75 -3.15
C ILE A 46 -2.60 4.52 -3.73
N HIS A 47 -2.81 5.09 -4.92
CA HIS A 47 -4.07 4.98 -5.63
C HIS A 47 -4.00 3.82 -6.64
N PRO A 48 -4.92 2.86 -6.62
CA PRO A 48 -4.86 1.67 -7.48
C PRO A 48 -4.80 2.03 -8.97
N GLN A 49 -5.52 3.08 -9.40
CA GLN A 49 -5.49 3.56 -10.78
C GLN A 49 -4.21 4.29 -11.20
N LYS A 50 -3.47 4.92 -10.26
CA LYS A 50 -2.28 5.71 -10.61
C LYS A 50 -1.01 4.88 -10.57
N ASP A 51 -0.95 3.91 -9.66
CA ASP A 51 0.21 3.05 -9.46
C ASP A 51 -0.26 1.62 -9.09
N PRO A 52 -0.86 0.90 -10.06
CA PRO A 52 -1.43 -0.43 -9.81
C PRO A 52 -0.35 -1.45 -9.39
N ASP A 53 0.85 -1.36 -9.96
CA ASP A 53 1.97 -2.24 -9.63
C ASP A 53 2.41 -2.10 -8.17
N SER A 54 2.59 -0.88 -7.68
CA SER A 54 2.99 -0.67 -6.28
C SER A 54 1.85 -1.00 -5.33
N HIS A 55 0.61 -0.70 -5.73
CA HIS A 55 -0.58 -1.04 -4.96
C HIS A 55 -0.69 -2.56 -4.74
N GLN A 56 -0.62 -3.35 -5.80
CA GLN A 56 -0.69 -4.81 -5.71
C GLN A 56 0.47 -5.39 -4.91
N LYS A 57 1.71 -4.93 -5.14
CA LYS A 57 2.87 -5.41 -4.38
C LYS A 57 2.73 -5.21 -2.87
N ILE A 58 2.09 -4.12 -2.45
CA ILE A 58 1.88 -3.87 -1.03
C ILE A 58 0.75 -4.73 -0.49
N LEU A 59 -0.33 -4.95 -1.25
CA LEU A 59 -1.37 -5.91 -0.87
C LEU A 59 -0.80 -7.32 -0.69
N ASP A 60 -0.02 -7.80 -1.67
CA ASP A 60 0.65 -9.10 -1.61
C ASP A 60 1.60 -9.21 -0.40
N TYR A 61 2.33 -8.13 -0.11
CA TYR A 61 3.19 -8.05 1.07
C TYR A 61 2.37 -8.22 2.36
N VAL A 62 1.30 -7.44 2.51
CA VAL A 62 0.45 -7.46 3.71
C VAL A 62 -0.20 -8.83 3.88
N GLU A 63 -0.71 -9.43 2.80
CA GLU A 63 -1.26 -10.78 2.83
C GLU A 63 -0.20 -11.81 3.23
N ASN A 64 1.03 -11.70 2.74
CA ASN A 64 2.12 -12.62 3.09
C ASN A 64 2.48 -12.57 4.58
N ILE A 65 2.49 -11.37 5.20
CA ILE A 65 2.91 -11.21 6.60
C ILE A 65 1.77 -11.37 7.61
N THR A 66 0.53 -11.12 7.22
CA THR A 66 -0.64 -11.20 8.11
C THR A 66 -1.50 -12.43 7.88
N GLY A 67 -1.40 -13.06 6.70
CA GLY A 67 -2.35 -14.07 6.24
C GLY A 67 -3.74 -13.52 5.92
N LEU A 68 -3.92 -12.19 5.94
CA LEU A 68 -5.19 -11.53 5.67
C LEU A 68 -5.16 -10.93 4.28
N SER A 69 -6.08 -11.36 3.43
CA SER A 69 -6.32 -10.68 2.16
C SER A 69 -7.08 -9.38 2.45
N LEU A 70 -6.42 -8.25 2.18
CA LEU A 70 -7.07 -6.95 2.21
C LEU A 70 -7.84 -6.79 0.90
N ASP A 71 -9.10 -7.21 0.90
CA ASP A 71 -10.00 -6.98 -0.22
C ASP A 71 -10.32 -5.49 -0.27
N CYS A 72 -9.52 -4.76 -1.05
CA CYS A 72 -9.67 -3.32 -1.27
C CYS A 72 -10.66 -3.04 -2.41
N ASP A 73 -11.67 -3.91 -2.55
CA ASP A 73 -12.68 -3.86 -3.59
C ASP A 73 -14.08 -4.01 -2.97
N THR A 74 -14.70 -2.91 -2.57
CA THR A 74 -16.17 -2.89 -2.57
C THR A 74 -16.74 -1.55 -2.98
N CYS A 75 -16.50 -1.20 -4.24
CA CYS A 75 -17.59 -0.69 -5.08
C CYS A 75 -17.75 -1.65 -6.26
N LYS A 76 -18.31 -2.84 -6.01
CA LYS A 76 -19.11 -3.47 -7.05
C LYS A 76 -20.30 -2.54 -7.26
N THR A 77 -20.23 -1.75 -8.33
CA THR A 77 -21.45 -1.17 -8.90
C THR A 77 -22.23 -2.35 -9.47
N ASP A 78 -23.19 -2.86 -8.70
CA ASP A 78 -24.28 -3.64 -9.24
C ASP A 78 -25.03 -2.76 -10.26
N LEU A 79 -24.92 -3.14 -11.54
CA LEU A 79 -25.80 -2.72 -12.63
C LEU A 79 -26.45 -3.97 -13.21
#